data_AF-A0A529FIP0-F1
#
_entry.id   AF-A0A529FIP0-F1
#
_cell.length_a   1.000
_cell.length_b   1.000
_cell.length_c   1.000
_cell.angle_alpha   90.00
_cell.angle_beta   90.00
_cell.angle_gamma   90.00
#
_symmetry.space_group_name_H-M   'P 1'
#
loop_
_entity.id
_entity.type
_entity.pdbx_description
1 polymer ?
#
loop_
_entity_poly.entity_id
_entity_poly.type
_entity_poly.pdbx_seq_one_letter_code
_entity_poly.pdbx_strand_id
1 'polypeptide(L)'
;FLPREDARDAFIGRAAKTIAELPRGARVGSSSLRRQALIRRMRPDLEVVMFRGNVQTRLRKLDEGVANGTILAYAGLKRLGLEHVVTDLMSLEKFPPAPGQGAICIESRIGDAEVERMLAAIHDAPTGQALACERAFLAALDGSCRTPIAGHATISGDKLS
;
A
#
# COMPACT_ATOMS: atom_id res chain seq x y z
N PHE A 1 -7.42 7.85 14.06
CA PHE A 1 -6.89 7.77 12.68
C PHE A 1 -7.31 9.02 11.94
N LEU A 2 -6.48 9.53 11.03
CA LEU A 2 -6.90 10.59 10.10
C LEU A 2 -7.74 10.00 8.96
N PRO A 3 -8.47 10.82 8.18
CA PRO A 3 -9.17 10.34 6.98
C PRO A 3 -8.24 9.53 6.08
N ARG A 4 -8.68 8.32 5.71
CA ARG A 4 -7.89 7.40 4.88
C ARG A 4 -7.73 7.97 3.47
N GLU A 5 -6.48 8.02 3.01
CA GLU A 5 -6.19 8.33 1.61
C GLU A 5 -6.32 7.06 0.75
N ASP A 6 -6.28 7.20 -0.57
CA ASP A 6 -6.39 6.09 -1.51
C ASP A 6 -5.48 4.91 -1.15
N ALA A 7 -6.13 3.79 -0.80
CA ALA A 7 -5.47 2.59 -0.35
C ALA A 7 -4.81 1.80 -1.50
N ARG A 8 -5.04 2.14 -2.77
CA ARG A 8 -4.50 1.40 -3.91
C ARG A 8 -2.97 1.42 -3.95
N ASP A 9 -2.43 0.37 -4.55
CA ASP A 9 -1.05 0.35 -5.01
C ASP A 9 -0.97 0.98 -6.41
N ALA A 10 0.10 1.73 -6.65
CA ALA A 10 0.44 2.32 -7.93
C ALA A 10 1.60 1.55 -8.56
N PHE A 11 1.46 1.20 -9.84
CA PHE A 11 2.54 0.72 -10.67
C PHE A 11 3.24 1.91 -11.33
N ILE A 12 4.57 1.84 -11.33
CA ILE A 12 5.46 2.81 -11.96
C ILE A 12 6.33 2.00 -12.91
N GLY A 13 5.97 2.02 -14.18
CA GLY A 13 6.66 1.29 -15.23
C GLY A 13 7.67 2.16 -15.96
N ARG A 14 8.86 1.61 -16.18
CA ARG A 14 9.87 2.20 -17.08
C ARG A 14 9.74 1.65 -18.49
N ALA A 15 9.48 0.35 -18.61
CA ALA A 15 9.44 -0.35 -19.90
C ALA A 15 8.03 -0.46 -20.50
N ALA A 16 6.98 -0.23 -19.69
CA ALA A 16 5.58 -0.36 -20.08
C ALA A 16 4.68 0.48 -19.17
N LYS A 17 3.44 0.78 -19.59
CA LYS A 17 2.52 1.58 -18.75
C LYS A 17 1.85 0.72 -17.69
N THR A 18 1.53 -0.52 -18.01
CA THR A 18 0.92 -1.47 -17.07
C THR A 18 1.85 -2.65 -16.79
N ILE A 19 1.63 -3.34 -15.67
CA ILE A 19 2.37 -4.57 -15.34
C ILE A 19 2.10 -5.69 -16.38
N ALA A 20 0.92 -5.69 -17.00
CA ALA A 20 0.53 -6.69 -17.99
C ALA A 20 1.32 -6.56 -19.30
N GLU A 21 1.73 -5.35 -19.65
CA GLU A 21 2.50 -5.03 -20.86
C GLU A 21 4.01 -5.25 -20.71
N LEU A 22 4.50 -5.60 -19.51
CA LEU A 22 5.92 -5.87 -19.30
C LEU A 22 6.39 -7.07 -20.14
N PRO A 23 7.58 -6.98 -20.77
CA PRO A 23 8.19 -8.10 -21.49
C PRO A 23 8.32 -9.34 -20.61
N ARG A 24 8.35 -10.52 -21.26
CA ARG A 24 8.57 -11.78 -20.56
C ARG A 24 9.90 -11.74 -19.80
N GLY A 25 9.91 -12.17 -18.53
CA GLY A 25 11.12 -12.16 -17.71
C GLY A 25 11.56 -10.76 -17.23
N ALA A 26 10.74 -9.72 -17.40
CA ALA A 26 11.08 -8.39 -16.91
C ALA A 26 11.18 -8.35 -15.38
N ARG A 27 12.04 -7.46 -14.87
CA ARG A 27 12.30 -7.29 -13.44
C ARG A 27 11.32 -6.32 -12.81
N VAL A 28 10.63 -6.72 -11.75
CA VAL A 28 9.75 -5.85 -10.96
C VAL A 28 10.31 -5.69 -9.54
N GLY A 29 10.59 -4.46 -9.16
CA GLY A 29 11.14 -4.15 -7.84
C GLY A 29 10.08 -4.11 -6.74
N SER A 30 10.16 -5.00 -5.75
CA SER A 30 9.35 -4.93 -4.53
C SER A 30 9.99 -5.68 -3.36
N SER A 31 10.03 -5.06 -2.18
CA SER A 31 10.42 -5.72 -0.92
C SER A 31 9.24 -6.21 -0.07
N SER A 32 8.00 -6.02 -0.53
CA SER A 32 6.79 -6.44 0.21
C SER A 32 6.39 -7.85 -0.22
N LEU A 33 6.40 -8.81 0.71
CA LEU A 33 6.01 -10.19 0.42
C LEU A 33 4.58 -10.31 -0.12
N ARG A 34 3.65 -9.48 0.37
CA ARG A 34 2.29 -9.32 -0.18
C ARG A 34 2.34 -9.00 -1.68
N ARG A 35 3.06 -7.93 -2.04
CA ARG A 35 3.18 -7.49 -3.44
C ARG A 35 3.89 -8.55 -4.28
N GLN A 36 4.94 -9.19 -3.77
CA GLN A 36 5.65 -10.26 -4.48
C GLN A 36 4.72 -11.43 -4.81
N ALA A 37 3.91 -11.88 -3.85
CA ALA A 37 2.93 -12.94 -4.06
C ALA A 37 1.88 -12.56 -5.11
N LEU A 38 1.33 -11.35 -5.02
CA LEU A 38 0.34 -10.85 -5.98
C LEU A 38 0.91 -10.69 -7.40
N ILE A 39 2.14 -10.16 -7.54
CA ILE A 39 2.83 -10.09 -8.84
C ILE A 39 2.99 -11.48 -9.44
N ARG A 40 3.52 -12.45 -8.68
CA ARG A 40 3.74 -13.82 -9.16
C ARG A 40 2.44 -14.54 -9.52
N ARG A 41 1.33 -14.24 -8.82
CA ARG A 41 0.00 -14.74 -9.17
C ARG A 41 -0.50 -14.19 -10.50
N MET A 42 -0.29 -12.90 -10.77
CA MET A 42 -0.75 -12.24 -12.00
C MET A 42 0.13 -12.53 -13.22
N ARG A 43 1.45 -12.57 -13.00
CA ARG A 43 2.48 -12.67 -14.02
C ARG A 43 3.63 -13.54 -13.49
N PRO A 44 3.48 -14.88 -13.51
CA PRO A 44 4.46 -15.81 -12.94
C PRO A 44 5.81 -15.81 -13.66
N ASP A 45 5.87 -15.24 -14.86
CA ASP A 45 7.09 -15.11 -15.66
C ASP A 45 7.98 -13.93 -15.26
N LEU A 46 7.48 -12.98 -14.44
CA LEU A 46 8.24 -11.80 -14.04
C LEU A 46 9.23 -12.13 -12.91
N GLU A 47 10.42 -11.54 -13.00
CA GLU A 47 11.43 -11.65 -11.96
C GLU A 47 11.17 -10.58 -10.88
N VAL A 48 10.80 -11.00 -9.68
CA VAL A 48 10.57 -10.05 -8.58
C VAL A 48 11.84 -9.88 -7.76
N VAL A 49 12.42 -8.67 -7.81
CA VAL A 49 13.71 -8.35 -7.20
C VAL A 49 13.56 -7.48 -5.95
N MET A 50 14.49 -7.65 -5.01
CA MET A 50 14.51 -6.87 -3.78
C MET A 50 14.74 -5.38 -4.08
N PHE A 51 13.87 -4.54 -3.55
CA PHE A 51 13.83 -3.11 -3.89
C PHE A 51 13.57 -2.27 -2.64
N ARG A 52 14.65 -1.85 -2.00
CA ARG A 52 14.65 -1.11 -0.72
C ARG A 52 15.15 0.32 -0.90
N GLY A 53 14.81 1.16 0.08
CA GLY A 53 15.05 2.59 0.11
C GLY A 53 13.75 3.35 0.41
N ASN A 54 13.86 4.66 0.65
CA ASN A 54 12.72 5.56 0.64
C ASN A 54 12.15 5.70 -0.80
N VAL A 55 11.05 6.45 -0.96
CA VAL A 55 10.37 6.62 -2.25
C VAL A 55 11.34 7.16 -3.31
N GLN A 56 12.05 8.24 -3.01
CA GLN A 56 12.98 8.88 -3.95
C GLN A 56 14.11 7.94 -4.38
N THR A 57 14.70 7.19 -3.45
CA THR A 57 15.75 6.21 -3.76
C THR A 57 15.23 5.11 -4.68
N ARG A 58 13.99 4.66 -4.48
CA ARG A 58 13.36 3.64 -5.33
C ARG A 58 13.07 4.16 -6.73
N LEU A 59 12.55 5.39 -6.85
CA LEU A 59 12.34 6.02 -8.14
C LEU A 59 13.66 6.21 -8.90
N ARG A 60 14.71 6.69 -8.23
CA ARG A 60 16.05 6.80 -8.84
C ARG A 60 16.57 5.44 -9.33
N LYS A 61 16.46 4.37 -8.53
CA LYS A 61 16.86 3.03 -8.96
C LYS A 61 16.08 2.54 -10.18
N LEU A 62 14.80 2.91 -10.28
CA LEU A 62 13.99 2.61 -11.45
C LEU A 62 14.52 3.40 -12.66
N ASP A 63 14.83 4.68 -12.50
CA ASP A 63 15.41 5.53 -13.54
C ASP A 63 16.81 5.08 -13.99
N GLU A 64 17.57 4.46 -13.09
CA GLU A 64 18.87 3.82 -13.37
C GLU A 64 18.72 2.44 -14.06
N GLY A 65 17.50 1.93 -14.24
CA GLY A 65 17.25 0.66 -14.92
C GLY A 65 17.50 -0.60 -14.07
N VAL A 66 17.57 -0.46 -12.74
CA VAL A 66 17.70 -1.61 -11.82
C VAL A 66 16.50 -2.54 -11.92
N ALA A 67 15.32 -2.02 -12.25
CA ALA A 67 14.10 -2.77 -12.54
C ALA A 67 13.39 -2.17 -13.77
N ASN A 68 12.47 -2.94 -14.36
CA ASN A 68 11.61 -2.49 -15.46
C ASN A 68 10.29 -1.87 -14.99
N GLY A 69 9.93 -2.09 -13.72
CA GLY A 69 8.83 -1.44 -13.02
C GLY A 69 8.94 -1.62 -11.50
N THR A 70 8.23 -0.80 -10.73
CA THR A 70 8.07 -0.98 -9.28
C THR A 70 6.63 -0.70 -8.86
N ILE A 71 6.31 -1.06 -7.62
CA ILE A 71 4.99 -0.84 -7.02
C ILE A 71 5.15 -0.09 -5.69
N LEU A 72 4.46 1.04 -5.57
CA LEU A 72 4.45 1.90 -4.39
C LEU A 72 3.00 2.14 -3.93
N ALA A 73 2.81 2.52 -2.66
CA ALA A 73 1.48 2.88 -2.19
C ALA A 73 1.10 4.24 -2.79
N TYR A 74 -0.09 4.35 -3.39
CA TYR A 74 -0.48 5.58 -4.07
C TYR A 74 -0.61 6.75 -3.11
N ALA A 75 -1.21 6.55 -1.93
CA ALA A 75 -1.25 7.55 -0.86
C ALA A 75 0.12 8.16 -0.51
N GLY A 76 1.18 7.36 -0.56
CA GLY A 76 2.55 7.85 -0.30
C GLY A 76 3.05 8.78 -1.40
N LEU A 77 2.70 8.51 -2.66
CA LEU A 77 3.04 9.36 -3.81
C LEU A 77 2.24 10.66 -3.80
N LYS A 78 0.93 10.60 -3.51
CA LYS A 78 0.06 11.78 -3.37
C LYS A 78 0.61 12.77 -2.34
N ARG A 79 0.93 12.27 -1.14
CA ARG A 79 1.47 13.09 -0.04
C ARG A 79 2.81 13.75 -0.37
N LEU A 80 3.56 13.22 -1.34
CA LEU A 80 4.84 13.76 -1.80
C LEU A 80 4.72 14.61 -3.08
N GLY A 81 3.51 14.78 -3.64
CA GLY A 81 3.31 15.47 -4.92
C GLY A 81 3.87 14.69 -6.14
N LEU A 82 4.06 13.37 -6.00
CA LEU A 82 4.69 12.52 -7.01
C LEU A 82 3.67 11.70 -7.82
N GLU A 83 2.43 12.16 -7.94
CA GLU A 83 1.38 11.43 -8.66
C GLU A 83 1.69 11.25 -10.15
N HIS A 84 2.41 12.21 -10.73
CA HIS A 84 2.80 12.23 -12.14
C HIS A 84 3.70 11.06 -12.56
N VAL A 85 4.34 10.36 -11.62
CA VAL A 85 5.18 9.18 -11.94
C VAL A 85 4.34 7.90 -12.09
N VAL A 86 3.08 7.90 -11.64
CA VAL A 86 2.21 6.73 -11.69
C VAL A 86 1.84 6.42 -13.15
N THR A 87 2.12 5.19 -13.59
CA THR A 87 1.77 4.76 -14.95
C THR A 87 0.48 3.94 -14.98
N ASP A 88 0.14 3.27 -13.88
CA ASP A 88 -1.10 2.52 -13.71
C ASP A 88 -1.50 2.44 -12.22
N LEU A 89 -2.80 2.53 -11.94
CA LEU A 89 -3.36 2.36 -10.59
C LEU A 89 -3.97 0.96 -10.46
N MET A 90 -3.43 0.17 -9.54
CA MET A 90 -3.85 -1.21 -9.38
C MET A 90 -5.20 -1.29 -8.67
N SER A 91 -6.16 -1.98 -9.27
CA SER A 91 -7.49 -2.16 -8.69
C SER A 91 -7.42 -2.89 -7.34
N LEU A 92 -8.26 -2.48 -6.38
CA LEU A 92 -8.35 -3.11 -5.05
C LEU A 92 -8.71 -4.60 -5.11
N GLU A 93 -9.50 -5.03 -6.11
CA GLU A 93 -9.90 -6.42 -6.29
C GLU A 93 -8.73 -7.32 -6.73
N LYS A 94 -7.98 -6.90 -7.76
CA LYS A 94 -6.87 -7.71 -8.32
C LYS A 94 -5.58 -7.58 -7.52
N PHE A 95 -5.39 -6.45 -6.84
CA PHE A 95 -4.17 -6.15 -6.09
C PHE A 95 -4.50 -5.54 -4.72
N PRO A 96 -5.09 -6.34 -3.81
CA PRO A 96 -5.55 -5.85 -2.53
C PRO A 96 -4.38 -5.28 -1.70
N PRO A 97 -4.60 -4.16 -0.99
CA PRO A 97 -3.54 -3.45 -0.29
C PRO A 97 -3.14 -4.15 1.02
N ALA A 98 -2.09 -3.62 1.65
CA ALA A 98 -1.78 -4.02 3.02
C ALA A 98 -2.86 -3.47 3.97
N PRO A 99 -3.21 -4.20 5.04
CA PRO A 99 -4.00 -3.65 6.14
C PRO A 99 -3.46 -2.29 6.60
N GLY A 100 -4.33 -1.30 6.70
CA GLY A 100 -4.04 0.08 7.09
C GLY A 100 -3.39 0.94 6.00
N GLN A 101 -3.14 0.43 4.79
CA GLN A 101 -2.55 1.24 3.72
C GLN A 101 -3.41 2.49 3.43
N GLY A 102 -2.76 3.64 3.35
CA GLY A 102 -3.43 4.94 3.14
C GLY A 102 -3.84 5.66 4.42
N ALA A 103 -3.94 4.97 5.56
CA ALA A 103 -4.28 5.61 6.84
C ALA A 103 -3.05 6.20 7.55
N ILE A 104 -3.27 7.25 8.34
CA ILE A 104 -2.29 7.77 9.31
C ILE A 104 -2.85 7.54 10.72
N CYS A 105 -2.01 6.97 11.57
CA CYS A 105 -2.27 6.78 12.99
C CYS A 105 -1.42 7.74 13.80
N ILE A 106 -1.95 8.19 14.93
CA ILE A 106 -1.19 8.92 15.95
C ILE A 106 -1.26 8.05 17.21
N GLU A 107 -0.10 7.72 17.77
CA GLU A 107 0.00 6.98 19.02
C GLU A 107 0.22 7.96 20.18
N SER A 108 -0.50 7.75 21.28
CA SER A 108 -0.39 8.53 22.52
C SER A 108 -0.19 7.60 23.71
N ARG A 109 0.22 8.18 24.85
CA ARG A 109 0.27 7.44 26.11
C ARG A 109 -1.15 7.09 26.55
N ILE A 110 -1.30 5.90 27.13
CA ILE A 110 -2.56 5.45 27.72
C ILE A 110 -2.90 6.34 28.92
N GLY A 111 -4.12 6.86 28.98
CA GLY A 111 -4.62 7.70 30.08
C GLY A 111 -4.24 9.17 29.99
N ASP A 112 -3.64 9.61 28.88
CA ASP A 112 -3.34 11.03 28.64
C ASP A 112 -4.59 11.76 28.10
N ALA A 113 -5.50 12.09 29.00
CA ALA A 113 -6.80 12.68 28.68
C ALA A 113 -6.69 14.02 27.92
N GLU A 114 -5.61 14.77 28.15
CA GLU A 114 -5.37 16.02 27.44
C GLU A 114 -5.08 15.75 25.95
N VAL A 115 -4.17 14.81 25.67
CA VAL A 115 -3.85 14.41 24.30
C VAL A 115 -5.06 13.75 23.63
N GLU A 116 -5.79 12.89 24.32
CA GLU A 116 -7.01 12.25 23.80
C GLU A 116 -8.04 13.29 23.33
N ARG A 117 -8.25 14.35 24.12
CA ARG A 117 -9.15 15.45 23.77
C ARG A 117 -8.69 16.20 22.53
N MET A 118 -7.38 16.41 22.35
CA MET A 118 -6.84 17.03 21.13
C MET A 118 -7.01 16.12 19.91
N LEU A 119 -6.75 14.82 20.06
CA LEU A 119 -6.84 13.85 18.96
C LEU A 119 -8.28 13.59 18.51
N ALA A 120 -9.27 13.74 19.40
CA ALA A 120 -10.68 13.60 19.07
C ALA A 120 -11.11 14.54 17.93
N ALA A 121 -10.57 15.76 17.86
CA ALA A 121 -10.91 16.74 16.83
C ALA A 121 -10.47 16.35 15.41
N ILE A 122 -9.48 15.46 15.28
CA ILE A 122 -8.92 15.01 14.00
C ILE A 122 -9.15 13.52 13.75
N HIS A 123 -9.96 12.88 14.59
CA HIS A 123 -10.28 11.47 14.47
C HIS A 123 -11.35 11.23 13.40
N ASP A 124 -11.01 10.46 12.39
CA ASP A 124 -11.95 9.93 11.40
C ASP A 124 -12.46 8.55 11.85
N ALA A 125 -13.70 8.53 12.35
CA ALA A 125 -14.34 7.34 12.87
C ALA A 125 -14.52 6.22 11.81
N PRO A 126 -14.94 6.52 10.56
CA PRO A 126 -15.04 5.50 9.51
C PRO A 126 -13.70 4.81 9.23
N THR A 127 -12.60 5.57 9.13
CA THR A 127 -11.26 5.00 8.99
C THR A 127 -10.90 4.13 10.20
N GLY A 128 -11.22 4.58 11.42
CA GLY A 128 -10.99 3.81 12.64
C GLY A 128 -11.70 2.46 12.64
N GLN A 129 -12.97 2.43 12.27
CA GLN A 129 -13.76 1.20 12.19
C GLN A 129 -13.24 0.24 11.11
N ALA A 130 -12.95 0.74 9.91
CA ALA A 130 -12.35 -0.06 8.84
C ALA A 130 -11.02 -0.68 9.29
N LEU A 131 -10.13 0.10 9.90
CA LEU A 131 -8.84 -0.39 10.36
C LEU A 131 -8.95 -1.34 11.55
N ALA A 132 -9.97 -1.21 12.41
CA ALA A 132 -10.23 -2.19 13.46
C ALA A 132 -10.53 -3.57 12.86
N CYS A 133 -11.36 -3.63 11.80
CA CYS A 133 -11.63 -4.85 11.05
C CYS A 133 -10.36 -5.44 10.41
N GLU A 134 -9.61 -4.62 9.67
CA GLU A 134 -8.39 -5.07 8.98
C GLU A 134 -7.32 -5.58 9.95
N ARG A 135 -7.17 -4.94 11.12
CA ARG A 135 -6.22 -5.35 12.16
C ARG A 135 -6.68 -6.62 12.87
N ALA A 136 -7.98 -6.76 13.15
CA ALA A 136 -8.52 -7.99 13.73
C ALA A 136 -8.31 -9.19 12.78
N PHE A 137 -8.59 -8.99 11.48
CA PHE A 137 -8.29 -9.97 10.43
C PHE A 137 -6.80 -10.34 10.39
N LEU A 138 -5.90 -9.36 10.40
CA LEU A 138 -4.45 -9.63 10.36
C LEU A 138 -3.98 -10.35 11.63
N ALA A 139 -4.49 -9.99 12.81
CA ALA A 139 -4.15 -10.61 14.08
C ALA A 139 -4.61 -12.07 14.14
N ALA A 140 -5.82 -12.38 13.64
CA ALA A 140 -6.34 -13.74 13.60
C ALA A 140 -5.50 -14.70 12.72
N LEU A 141 -4.67 -14.16 11.83
CA LEU A 141 -3.80 -14.91 10.94
C LEU A 141 -2.32 -14.87 11.38
N ASP A 142 -2.02 -14.36 12.59
CA ASP A 142 -0.65 -14.09 13.06
C ASP A 142 0.19 -13.29 12.05
N GLY A 143 -0.47 -12.37 11.36
CA GLY A 143 0.09 -11.61 10.26
C GLY A 143 0.99 -10.46 10.69
N SER A 144 1.94 -10.12 9.83
CA SER A 144 2.83 -8.97 10.01
C SER A 144 3.17 -8.29 8.68
N CYS A 145 4.00 -7.25 8.72
CA CYS A 145 4.56 -6.66 7.50
C CYS A 145 5.43 -7.63 6.69
N ARG A 146 5.78 -8.79 7.27
CA ARG A 146 6.57 -9.87 6.65
C ARG A 146 5.71 -11.08 6.25
N THR A 147 4.38 -10.97 6.27
CA THR A 147 3.50 -12.02 5.74
C THR A 147 2.86 -11.57 4.43
N PRO A 148 2.61 -12.47 3.47
CA PRO A 148 1.97 -12.15 2.19
C PRO A 148 0.44 -11.98 2.33
N ILE A 149 0.01 -11.18 3.30
CA ILE A 149 -1.41 -10.96 3.63
C ILE A 149 -1.84 -9.59 3.11
N ALA A 150 -3.01 -9.55 2.49
CA ALA A 150 -3.68 -8.34 2.03
C ALA A 150 -5.06 -8.24 2.68
N GLY A 151 -5.54 -7.03 2.91
CA GLY A 151 -6.84 -6.79 3.52
C GLY A 151 -7.25 -5.34 3.35
N HIS A 152 -8.50 -5.12 2.97
CA HIS A 152 -9.06 -3.80 2.77
C HIS A 152 -10.52 -3.80 3.19
N ALA A 153 -10.83 -3.00 4.20
CA ALA A 153 -12.18 -2.75 4.66
C ALA A 153 -12.60 -1.31 4.34
N THR A 154 -13.89 -1.12 4.07
CA THR A 154 -14.54 0.17 3.86
C THR A 154 -15.81 0.27 4.68
N ILE A 155 -16.20 1.51 5.00
CA ILE A 155 -17.46 1.83 5.67
C ILE A 155 -18.32 2.62 4.66
N SER A 156 -19.55 2.17 4.43
CA SER A 156 -20.54 2.87 3.61
C SER A 156 -21.88 2.88 4.36
N GLY A 157 -22.24 4.03 4.93
CA GLY A 157 -23.34 4.10 5.90
C GLY A 157 -23.07 3.16 7.07
N ASP A 158 -24.01 2.27 7.34
CA ASP A 158 -23.91 1.27 8.42
C ASP A 158 -23.25 -0.04 7.97
N LYS A 159 -22.77 -0.13 6.73
CA LYS A 159 -22.17 -1.34 6.18
C LYS A 159 -20.65 -1.27 6.24
N LEU A 160 -20.06 -2.27 6.89
CA LEU A 160 -18.65 -2.63 6.80
C LEU A 160 -18.48 -3.72 5.71
N SER A 161 -17.56 -3.52 4.78
CA SER A 161 -17.22 -4.49 3.72
C SER A 161 -15.74 -4.60 3.49
#